data_AF-A0A7J7HUU3-F1
#
_entry.id   AF-A0A7J7HUU3-F1
#
_cell.length_a   1.000
_cell.length_b   1.000
_cell.length_c   1.000
_cell.angle_alpha   90.00
_cell.angle_beta   90.00
_cell.angle_gamma   90.00
#
_symmetry.space_group_name_H-M   'P 1'
#
loop_
_entity.id
_entity.type
_entity.pdbx_description
1 polymer ?
#
loop_
_entity_poly.entity_id
_entity_poly.type
_entity_poly.pdbx_seq_one_letter_code
_entity_poly.pdbx_strand_id
1 'polypeptide(L)'
;MEAAAAPLHSWSPLRRTRLNRAFALLYSAAILSLLYHHYLNLTTHHSTTTTATSLSMLLADLVLAFMWVTYQAFRMKPINRETFPENLIKHAKESEFPAVDVLICTADPYKEPPMRVVNTCLSVMAYDYPTQKLSFYVSDDGGSQLTLFAFMEATKFAAHWLPFCKKNRIVKRCPEAYFASDPTRFSDTDQMQVINKN
;
A
#
# COMPACT_ATOMS: atom_id res chain seq x y z
N MET A 1 23.85 -32.50 -2.66
CA MET A 1 22.57 -31.84 -2.95
C MET A 1 22.55 -30.55 -2.16
N GLU A 2 22.90 -29.45 -2.82
CA GLU A 2 22.85 -28.10 -2.24
C GLU A 2 21.39 -27.81 -1.87
N ALA A 3 21.11 -27.61 -0.58
CA ALA A 3 19.77 -27.33 -0.11
C ALA A 3 19.29 -26.03 -0.80
N ALA A 4 18.20 -26.11 -1.57
CA ALA A 4 17.65 -24.94 -2.24
C ALA A 4 17.39 -23.84 -1.22
N ALA A 5 17.99 -22.67 -1.42
CA ALA A 5 17.94 -21.57 -0.47
C ALA A 5 16.48 -21.09 -0.27
N ALA A 6 16.13 -20.77 0.97
CA ALA A 6 14.75 -20.47 1.38
C ALA A 6 14.16 -19.30 0.55
N PRO A 7 12.87 -19.33 0.15
CA PRO A 7 12.31 -18.29 -0.71
C PRO A 7 12.29 -16.92 -0.03
N LEU A 8 12.57 -15.85 -0.78
CA LEU A 8 12.49 -14.46 -0.30
C LEU A 8 11.06 -13.90 -0.34
N HIS A 9 10.24 -14.42 -1.25
CA HIS A 9 8.84 -14.05 -1.38
C HIS A 9 8.05 -15.25 -1.90
N SER A 10 6.77 -15.29 -1.58
CA SER A 10 5.81 -16.22 -2.18
C SER A 10 4.60 -15.46 -2.71
N TRP A 11 3.87 -16.11 -3.60
CA TRP A 11 2.56 -15.62 -4.03
C TRP A 11 1.57 -16.76 -4.09
N SER A 12 0.33 -16.48 -3.74
CA SER A 12 -0.78 -17.43 -3.84
C SER A 12 -2.03 -16.74 -4.39
N PRO A 13 -2.80 -17.41 -5.27
CA PRO A 13 -4.07 -16.84 -5.73
C PRO A 13 -5.06 -16.79 -4.57
N LEU A 14 -5.81 -15.69 -4.44
CA LEU A 14 -6.82 -15.60 -3.38
C LEU A 14 -7.91 -16.65 -3.60
N ARG A 15 -8.37 -17.28 -2.51
CA ARG A 15 -9.49 -18.26 -2.54
C ARG A 15 -10.74 -17.68 -3.21
N ARG A 16 -10.99 -16.37 -3.03
CA ARG A 16 -12.13 -15.64 -3.62
C ARG A 16 -12.10 -15.59 -5.16
N THR A 17 -10.98 -15.89 -5.80
CA THR A 17 -10.85 -15.88 -7.28
C THR A 17 -11.90 -16.74 -7.97
N ARG A 18 -12.18 -17.94 -7.44
CA ARG A 18 -13.17 -18.85 -8.02
C ARG A 18 -14.59 -18.27 -7.93
N LEU A 19 -14.95 -17.75 -6.75
CA LEU A 19 -16.25 -17.10 -6.53
C LEU A 19 -16.41 -15.86 -7.41
N ASN A 20 -15.37 -15.03 -7.54
CA ASN A 20 -15.42 -13.85 -8.39
C ASN A 20 -15.57 -14.19 -9.88
N ARG A 21 -14.95 -15.28 -10.36
CA ARG A 21 -15.14 -15.74 -11.75
C ARG A 21 -16.56 -16.23 -12.01
N ALA A 22 -17.13 -17.00 -11.09
CA ALA A 22 -18.52 -17.43 -11.19
C ALA A 22 -19.47 -16.22 -11.19
N PHE A 23 -19.24 -15.26 -10.29
CA PHE A 23 -19.98 -13.99 -10.26
C PHE A 23 -19.84 -13.22 -11.57
N ALA A 24 -18.63 -13.10 -12.13
CA ALA A 24 -18.40 -12.45 -13.42
C ALA A 24 -19.20 -13.10 -14.54
N LEU A 25 -19.21 -14.43 -14.62
CA LEU A 25 -19.95 -15.15 -15.66
C LEU A 25 -21.46 -14.87 -15.54
N LEU A 26 -22.01 -14.99 -14.34
CA LEU A 26 -23.44 -14.70 -14.10
C LEU A 26 -23.79 -13.25 -14.43
N TYR A 27 -22.98 -12.30 -13.98
CA TYR A 27 -23.23 -10.87 -14.22
C TYR A 27 -23.07 -10.50 -15.69
N SER A 28 -22.10 -11.10 -16.40
CA SER A 28 -21.94 -10.90 -17.84
C SER A 28 -23.14 -11.44 -18.64
N ALA A 29 -23.71 -12.57 -18.23
CA ALA A 29 -24.93 -13.10 -18.83
C ALA A 29 -26.12 -12.16 -18.60
N ALA A 30 -26.23 -11.56 -17.40
CA ALA A 30 -27.26 -10.57 -17.10
C ALA A 30 -27.13 -9.31 -17.97
N ILE A 31 -25.91 -8.77 -18.14
CA ILE A 31 -25.64 -7.64 -19.04
C ILE A 31 -26.05 -8.00 -20.48
N LEU A 32 -25.62 -9.16 -20.98
CA LEU A 32 -25.96 -9.58 -22.35
C LEU A 32 -27.47 -9.75 -22.56
N SER A 33 -28.19 -10.28 -21.56
CA SER A 33 -29.65 -10.37 -21.61
C SER A 33 -30.33 -9.00 -21.63
N LEU A 34 -29.83 -8.02 -20.87
CA LEU A 34 -30.35 -6.65 -20.88
C LEU A 34 -30.11 -5.97 -22.22
N LEU A 35 -28.89 -6.06 -22.76
CA LEU A 35 -28.57 -5.52 -24.08
C LEU A 35 -29.41 -6.16 -25.19
N TYR A 36 -29.65 -7.47 -25.11
CA TYR A 36 -30.52 -8.18 -26.05
C TYR A 36 -31.99 -7.74 -25.93
N HIS A 37 -32.49 -7.52 -24.71
CA HIS A 37 -33.84 -6.99 -24.49
C HIS A 37 -34.01 -5.59 -25.10
N HIS A 38 -33.04 -4.68 -24.89
CA HIS A 38 -33.06 -3.35 -25.50
C HIS A 38 -33.00 -3.41 -27.04
N TYR A 39 -32.22 -4.33 -27.60
CA TYR A 39 -32.17 -4.59 -29.04
C TYR A 39 -33.51 -5.10 -29.60
N LEU A 40 -34.16 -6.04 -28.92
CA LEU A 40 -35.49 -6.54 -29.32
C LEU A 40 -36.54 -5.44 -29.25
N ASN A 41 -36.56 -4.63 -28.19
CA ASN A 41 -37.52 -3.54 -28.07
C ASN A 41 -37.36 -2.51 -29.18
N LEU A 42 -36.12 -2.24 -29.63
CA LEU A 42 -35.84 -1.32 -30.72
C LEU A 42 -36.33 -1.84 -32.09
N THR A 43 -36.31 -3.16 -32.31
CA THR A 43 -36.73 -3.77 -33.58
C THR A 43 -38.23 -4.09 -33.65
N THR A 44 -38.88 -4.32 -32.50
CA THR A 44 -40.31 -4.70 -32.44
C THR A 44 -41.24 -3.50 -32.26
N HIS A 45 -40.87 -2.48 -31.49
CA HIS A 45 -41.72 -1.32 -31.21
C HIS A 45 -41.37 -0.11 -32.10
N HIS A 46 -42.36 0.37 -32.85
CA HIS A 46 -42.17 1.43 -33.85
C HIS A 46 -42.68 2.83 -33.39
N SER A 47 -43.01 3.02 -32.11
CA SER A 47 -43.39 4.34 -31.60
C SER A 47 -42.14 5.21 -31.35
N THR A 48 -42.18 6.47 -31.79
CA THR A 48 -41.06 7.42 -31.69
C THR A 48 -40.57 7.65 -30.26
N THR A 49 -41.49 7.61 -29.29
CA THR A 49 -41.15 7.77 -27.88
C THR A 49 -40.44 6.52 -27.34
N THR A 50 -40.94 5.33 -27.68
CA THR A 50 -40.36 4.07 -27.20
C THR A 50 -39.00 3.78 -27.84
N THR A 51 -38.77 4.20 -29.08
CA THR A 51 -37.48 4.06 -29.75
C THR A 51 -36.43 4.99 -29.14
N ALA A 52 -36.78 6.25 -28.88
CA ALA A 52 -35.90 7.22 -28.23
C ALA A 52 -35.48 6.77 -26.82
N THR A 53 -36.45 6.31 -26.00
CA THR A 53 -36.14 5.79 -24.66
C THR A 53 -35.26 4.54 -24.73
N SER A 54 -35.59 3.58 -25.60
CA SER A 54 -34.82 2.35 -25.76
C SER A 54 -33.39 2.61 -26.22
N LEU A 55 -33.18 3.57 -27.13
CA LEU A 55 -31.85 3.98 -27.58
C LEU A 55 -31.03 4.63 -26.46
N SER A 56 -31.65 5.52 -25.67
CA SER A 56 -30.97 6.17 -24.53
C SER A 56 -30.56 5.17 -23.45
N MET A 57 -31.41 4.19 -23.14
CA MET A 57 -31.10 3.12 -22.18
C MET A 57 -30.02 2.18 -22.71
N LEU A 58 -30.09 1.80 -23.99
CA LEU A 58 -29.05 0.99 -24.63
C LEU A 58 -27.68 1.66 -24.57
N LEU A 59 -27.61 2.97 -24.85
CA LEU A 59 -26.36 3.71 -24.77
C LEU A 59 -25.83 3.77 -23.33
N ALA A 60 -26.69 4.05 -22.35
CA ALA A 60 -26.32 4.07 -20.94
C ALA A 60 -25.78 2.70 -20.47
N ASP A 61 -26.47 1.61 -20.82
CA ASP A 61 -26.07 0.26 -20.45
C ASP A 61 -24.80 -0.20 -21.16
N LEU A 62 -24.54 0.23 -22.39
CA LEU A 62 -23.25 -0.02 -23.07
C LEU A 62 -22.09 0.65 -22.33
N VAL A 63 -22.27 1.91 -21.90
CA VAL A 63 -21.26 2.63 -21.10
C VAL A 63 -21.03 1.93 -19.75
N LEU A 64 -22.10 1.57 -19.04
CA LEU A 64 -22.02 0.85 -17.76
C LEU A 64 -21.40 -0.54 -17.92
N ALA A 65 -21.75 -1.29 -18.98
CA ALA A 65 -21.16 -2.58 -19.30
C ALA A 65 -19.66 -2.44 -19.57
N PHE A 66 -19.24 -1.42 -20.33
CA PHE A 66 -17.83 -1.13 -20.59
C PHE A 66 -17.06 -0.80 -19.30
N MET A 67 -17.61 0.08 -18.45
CA MET A 67 -17.03 0.37 -17.13
C MET A 67 -16.94 -0.88 -16.25
N TRP A 68 -17.95 -1.74 -16.28
CA TRP A 68 -17.95 -2.98 -15.51
C TRP A 68 -16.91 -3.98 -16.02
N VAL A 69 -16.80 -4.20 -17.33
CA VAL A 69 -15.81 -5.11 -17.92
C VAL A 69 -14.38 -4.65 -17.61
N THR A 70 -14.10 -3.35 -17.78
CA THR A 70 -12.78 -2.79 -17.47
C THR A 70 -12.45 -2.93 -15.98
N TYR A 71 -13.41 -2.70 -15.09
CA TYR A 71 -13.22 -2.90 -13.66
C TYR A 71 -13.02 -4.38 -13.28
N GLN A 72 -13.82 -5.27 -13.88
CA GLN A 72 -13.78 -6.70 -13.58
C GLN A 72 -12.47 -7.36 -14.04
N ALA A 73 -11.83 -6.84 -15.09
CA ALA A 73 -10.53 -7.31 -15.55
C ALA A 73 -9.47 -7.33 -14.42
N PHE A 74 -9.42 -6.30 -13.58
CA PHE A 74 -8.50 -6.23 -12.43
C PHE A 74 -8.82 -7.23 -11.32
N ARG A 75 -10.03 -7.80 -11.31
CA ARG A 75 -10.51 -8.74 -10.28
C ARG A 75 -10.43 -10.20 -10.73
N MET A 76 -10.01 -10.50 -11.96
CA MET A 76 -10.00 -11.88 -12.49
C MET A 76 -8.94 -12.80 -11.89
N LYS A 77 -7.86 -12.24 -11.34
CA LYS A 77 -6.76 -12.99 -10.70
C LYS A 77 -6.09 -12.19 -9.57
N PRO A 78 -6.81 -11.91 -8.46
CA PRO A 78 -6.18 -11.31 -7.29
C PRO A 78 -5.16 -12.29 -6.70
N ILE A 79 -3.97 -11.78 -6.38
CA ILE A 79 -2.86 -12.54 -5.80
C ILE A 79 -2.49 -11.97 -4.43
N ASN A 80 -2.25 -12.86 -3.48
CA ASN A 80 -1.68 -12.55 -2.19
C ASN A 80 -0.16 -12.68 -2.33
N ARG A 81 0.60 -11.72 -1.78
CA ARG A 81 2.05 -11.76 -1.75
C ARG A 81 2.50 -11.78 -0.30
N GLU A 82 3.46 -12.64 -0.01
CA GLU A 82 4.09 -12.75 1.30
C GLU A 82 5.60 -12.61 1.11
N THR A 83 6.25 -11.91 2.04
CA THR A 83 7.69 -11.63 2.01
C THR A 83 8.34 -12.21 3.25
N PHE A 84 9.57 -12.72 3.10
CA PHE A 84 10.35 -13.35 4.16
C PHE A 84 11.69 -12.61 4.34
N PRO A 85 11.71 -11.41 4.94
CA PRO A 85 12.93 -10.61 5.10
C PRO A 85 14.03 -11.34 5.87
N GLU A 86 13.68 -12.23 6.79
CA GLU A 86 14.60 -13.08 7.56
C GLU A 86 15.44 -14.01 6.68
N ASN A 87 14.95 -14.37 5.50
CA ASN A 87 15.72 -15.16 4.55
C ASN A 87 16.75 -14.32 3.80
N LEU A 88 16.61 -12.99 3.74
CA LEU A 88 17.52 -12.12 2.98
C LEU A 88 18.98 -12.26 3.42
N ILE A 89 19.21 -12.37 4.74
CA ILE A 89 20.55 -12.52 5.33
C ILE A 89 21.21 -13.85 4.94
N LYS A 90 20.42 -14.86 4.56
CA LYS A 90 20.91 -16.15 4.05
C LYS A 90 21.36 -16.07 2.59
N HIS A 91 20.87 -15.09 1.83
CA HIS A 91 21.14 -14.93 0.39
C HIS A 91 22.16 -13.84 0.09
N ALA A 92 22.19 -12.77 0.87
CA ALA A 92 23.05 -11.64 0.65
C ALA A 92 23.54 -11.05 1.98
N LYS A 93 24.79 -10.60 1.98
CA LYS A 93 25.33 -9.84 3.12
C LYS A 93 24.78 -8.43 3.09
N GLU A 94 24.68 -7.77 4.24
CA GLU A 94 24.28 -6.36 4.31
C GLU A 94 25.17 -5.44 3.44
N SER A 95 26.44 -5.81 3.27
CA SER A 95 27.39 -5.13 2.37
C SER A 95 27.01 -5.21 0.89
N GLU A 96 26.11 -6.11 0.49
CA GLU A 96 25.63 -6.28 -0.88
C GLU A 96 24.26 -5.63 -1.12
N PHE A 97 23.60 -5.16 -0.05
CA PHE A 97 22.31 -4.46 -0.18
C PHE A 97 22.41 -3.22 -1.09
N PRO A 98 21.36 -2.87 -1.86
CA PRO A 98 21.38 -1.66 -2.68
C PRO A 98 21.38 -0.39 -1.82
N ALA A 99 21.88 0.72 -2.35
CA ALA A 99 21.61 2.03 -1.74
C ALA A 99 20.13 2.39 -1.93
N VAL A 100 19.52 3.01 -0.91
CA VAL A 100 18.11 3.41 -0.86
C VAL A 100 18.05 4.88 -0.47
N ASP A 101 17.41 5.68 -1.31
CA ASP A 101 17.13 7.08 -1.04
C ASP A 101 15.65 7.28 -0.76
N VAL A 102 15.32 7.93 0.36
CA VAL A 102 13.95 8.23 0.76
C VAL A 102 13.70 9.73 0.61
N LEU A 103 12.82 10.12 -0.30
CA LEU A 103 12.42 11.52 -0.48
C LEU A 103 11.14 11.79 0.32
N ILE A 104 11.18 12.83 1.16
CA ILE A 104 10.05 13.32 1.95
C ILE A 104 9.74 14.73 1.48
N CYS A 105 8.56 14.93 0.90
CA CYS A 105 8.10 16.23 0.44
C CYS A 105 7.08 16.83 1.41
N THR A 106 7.18 18.13 1.66
CA THR A 106 6.17 18.90 2.39
C THR A 106 5.92 20.23 1.69
N ALA A 107 4.70 20.74 1.75
CA ALA A 107 4.31 21.93 0.99
C ALA A 107 3.80 23.10 1.83
N ASP A 108 3.18 22.84 3.00
CA ASP A 108 2.56 23.89 3.81
C ASP A 108 2.65 23.53 5.30
N PRO A 109 3.40 24.29 6.12
CA PRO A 109 3.61 23.98 7.54
C PRO A 109 2.34 24.04 8.39
N TYR A 110 1.25 24.64 7.91
CA TYR A 110 -0.02 24.68 8.64
C TYR A 110 -0.89 23.46 8.35
N LYS A 111 -0.87 22.96 7.10
CA LYS A 111 -1.60 21.74 6.69
C LYS A 111 -0.81 20.47 7.02
N GLU A 112 0.51 20.56 6.94
CA GLU A 112 1.48 19.52 7.25
C GLU A 112 2.42 20.01 8.35
N PRO A 113 1.98 20.01 9.62
CA PRO A 113 2.78 20.49 10.74
C PRO A 113 4.20 19.94 10.73
N PRO A 114 5.25 20.78 10.88
CA PRO A 114 6.64 20.34 10.81
C PRO A 114 7.00 19.17 11.74
N MET A 115 6.35 19.08 12.90
CA MET A 115 6.54 17.96 13.82
C MET A 115 6.16 16.61 13.20
N ARG A 116 5.09 16.54 12.37
CA ARG A 116 4.71 15.31 11.67
C ARG A 116 5.76 14.90 10.63
N VAL A 117 6.33 15.88 9.94
CA VAL A 117 7.41 15.65 8.96
C VAL A 117 8.67 15.16 9.68
N VAL A 118 9.06 15.82 10.78
CA VAL A 118 10.18 15.40 11.65
C VAL A 118 9.99 13.97 12.17
N ASN A 119 8.81 13.62 12.68
CA ASN A 119 8.51 12.27 13.16
C ASN A 119 8.67 11.22 12.05
N THR A 120 8.26 11.56 10.83
CA THR A 120 8.45 10.70 9.64
C THR A 120 9.93 10.52 9.33
N CYS A 121 10.71 11.61 9.31
CA CYS A 121 12.16 11.55 9.07
C CYS A 121 12.89 10.74 10.14
N LEU A 122 12.61 10.98 11.42
CA LEU A 122 13.21 10.24 12.53
C LEU A 122 12.87 8.74 12.46
N SER A 123 11.66 8.39 12.03
CA SER A 123 11.26 7.01 11.81
C SER A 123 12.07 6.35 10.70
N VAL A 124 12.28 7.05 9.56
CA VAL A 124 13.10 6.57 8.43
C VAL A 124 14.55 6.41 8.85
N MET A 125 15.14 7.40 9.52
CA MET A 125 16.53 7.36 9.99
C MET A 125 16.80 6.18 10.95
N ALA A 126 15.77 5.69 11.64
CA ALA A 126 15.86 4.58 12.57
C ALA A 126 15.61 3.20 11.92
N TYR A 127 15.42 3.11 10.60
CA TYR A 127 15.21 1.85 9.90
C TYR A 127 16.36 0.86 10.12
N ASP A 128 16.01 -0.43 10.10
CA ASP A 128 17.00 -1.51 10.22
C ASP A 128 17.65 -1.76 8.86
N TYR A 129 18.51 -0.82 8.47
CA TYR A 129 19.26 -0.86 7.21
C TYR A 129 20.68 -0.31 7.41
N PRO A 130 21.67 -0.73 6.61
CA PRO A 130 23.02 -0.20 6.72
C PRO A 130 23.06 1.32 6.57
N THR A 131 23.63 2.01 7.54
CA THR A 131 23.63 3.49 7.61
C THR A 131 24.34 4.15 6.44
N GLN A 132 25.31 3.47 5.83
CA GLN A 132 26.02 3.98 4.63
C GLN A 132 25.20 3.83 3.34
N LYS A 133 24.03 3.18 3.40
CA LYS A 133 23.20 2.84 2.25
C LYS A 133 21.78 3.40 2.33
N LEU A 134 21.43 4.03 3.44
CA LEU A 134 20.15 4.70 3.59
C LEU A 134 20.39 6.20 3.64
N SER A 135 19.97 6.91 2.59
CA SER A 135 19.92 8.36 2.60
C SER A 135 18.47 8.81 2.64
N PHE A 136 18.20 9.98 3.22
CA PHE A 136 16.89 10.61 3.10
C PHE A 136 17.07 12.08 2.74
N TYR A 137 16.10 12.61 2.02
CA TYR A 137 16.08 13.98 1.52
C TYR A 137 14.74 14.60 1.87
N VAL A 138 14.77 15.85 2.32
CA VAL A 138 13.56 16.61 2.62
C VAL A 138 13.43 17.74 1.59
N SER A 139 12.33 17.75 0.84
CA SER A 139 11.95 18.84 -0.03
C SER A 139 10.82 19.62 0.63
N ASP A 140 11.02 20.92 0.87
CA ASP A 140 9.99 21.81 1.38
C ASP A 140 9.60 22.81 0.29
N ASP A 141 8.51 22.52 -0.42
CA ASP A 141 7.98 23.35 -1.49
C ASP A 141 7.40 24.67 -0.94
N GLY A 142 7.08 24.72 0.35
CA GLY A 142 6.62 25.92 1.05
C GLY A 142 7.74 26.85 1.50
N GLY A 143 9.00 26.40 1.44
CA GLY A 143 10.17 27.19 1.88
C GLY A 143 10.03 27.70 3.33
N SER A 144 9.43 26.90 4.21
CA SER A 144 9.00 27.34 5.53
C SER A 144 10.17 27.39 6.52
N GLN A 145 10.38 28.58 7.10
CA GLN A 145 11.35 28.75 8.19
C GLN A 145 11.00 27.90 9.42
N LEU A 146 9.71 27.63 9.66
CA LEU A 146 9.27 26.77 10.76
C LEU A 146 9.66 25.31 10.52
N THR A 147 9.57 24.85 9.27
CA THR A 147 10.02 23.50 8.88
C THR A 147 11.52 23.38 9.09
N LEU A 148 12.30 24.34 8.59
CA LEU A 148 13.75 24.38 8.79
C LEU A 148 14.12 24.37 10.28
N PHE A 149 13.49 25.22 11.09
CA PHE A 149 13.73 25.27 12.53
C PHE A 149 13.42 23.94 13.23
N ALA A 150 12.28 23.31 12.89
CA ALA A 150 11.92 22.01 13.43
C ALA A 150 12.95 20.94 13.09
N PHE A 151 13.50 20.95 11.87
CA PHE A 151 14.57 20.02 11.47
C PHE A 151 15.89 20.26 12.20
N MET A 152 16.26 21.52 12.46
CA MET A 152 17.45 21.85 13.25
C MET A 152 17.36 21.26 14.67
N GLU A 153 16.21 21.39 15.33
CA GLU A 153 15.98 20.79 16.65
C GLU A 153 15.87 19.26 16.57
N ALA A 154 15.24 18.73 15.52
CA ALA A 154 15.13 17.30 15.27
C ALA A 154 16.51 16.63 15.14
N THR A 155 17.50 17.28 14.52
CA THR A 155 18.86 16.74 14.41
C THR A 155 19.49 16.51 15.79
N LYS A 156 19.27 17.42 16.74
CA LYS A 156 19.76 17.27 18.13
C LYS A 156 19.04 16.12 18.83
N PHE A 157 17.74 16.00 18.63
CA PHE A 157 16.96 14.88 19.20
C PHE A 157 17.34 13.54 18.57
N ALA A 158 17.60 13.49 17.27
CA ALA A 158 18.00 12.29 16.54
C ALA A 158 19.26 11.64 17.13
N ALA A 159 20.23 12.45 17.58
CA ALA A 159 21.45 11.97 18.23
C ALA A 159 21.17 11.10 19.48
N HIS A 160 20.02 11.29 20.14
CA HIS A 160 19.59 10.51 21.30
C HIS A 160 18.62 9.39 20.90
N TRP A 161 17.68 9.71 20.00
CA TRP A 161 16.60 8.81 19.59
C TRP A 161 17.09 7.60 18.78
N LEU A 162 18.01 7.81 17.82
CA LEU A 162 18.45 6.75 16.92
C LEU A 162 19.25 5.65 17.66
N PRO A 163 20.23 5.98 18.53
CA PRO A 163 20.90 4.97 19.34
C PRO A 163 19.94 4.26 20.30
N PHE A 164 18.97 4.97 20.88
CA PHE A 164 17.93 4.39 21.73
C PHE A 164 17.08 3.36 20.97
N CYS A 165 16.61 3.69 19.76
CA CYS A 165 15.84 2.78 18.92
C CYS A 165 16.62 1.51 18.60
N LYS A 166 17.89 1.66 18.20
CA LYS A 166 18.76 0.54 17.83
C LYS A 166 19.07 -0.36 19.02
N LYS A 167 19.43 0.23 20.17
CA LYS A 167 19.78 -0.51 21.39
C LYS A 167 18.61 -1.32 21.94
N ASN A 168 17.41 -0.74 21.93
CA ASN A 168 16.22 -1.36 22.51
C ASN A 168 15.37 -2.12 21.47
N ARG A 169 15.84 -2.25 20.22
CA ARG A 169 15.13 -2.92 19.12
C ARG A 169 13.68 -2.44 18.98
N ILE A 170 13.48 -1.12 19.04
CA ILE A 170 12.16 -0.51 19.02
C ILE A 170 11.49 -0.77 17.67
N VAL A 171 10.33 -1.43 17.69
CA VAL A 171 9.54 -1.72 16.48
C VAL A 171 8.90 -0.45 15.92
N LYS A 172 8.27 0.36 16.79
CA LYS A 172 7.65 1.65 16.47
C LYS A 172 8.66 2.79 16.53
N ARG A 173 9.29 3.09 15.39
CA ARG A 173 10.41 4.03 15.31
C ARG A 173 10.03 5.51 15.24
N CYS A 174 8.76 5.81 14.95
CA CYS A 174 8.22 7.16 15.04
C CYS A 174 8.09 7.55 16.54
N PRO A 175 8.75 8.62 17.01
CA PRO A 175 8.71 9.02 18.42
C PRO A 175 7.29 9.25 18.94
N GLU A 176 6.50 10.04 18.22
CA GLU A 176 5.10 10.33 18.59
C GLU A 176 4.27 9.05 18.70
N ALA A 177 4.38 8.12 17.74
CA ALA A 177 3.65 6.86 17.78
C ALA A 177 4.14 5.89 18.88
N TYR A 178 5.42 5.98 19.24
CA TYR A 178 6.01 5.21 20.34
C TYR A 178 5.46 5.71 21.69
N PHE A 179 5.56 7.01 21.96
CA PHE A 179 5.12 7.59 23.24
C PHE A 179 3.59 7.68 23.38
N ALA A 180 2.83 7.72 22.28
CA ALA A 180 1.37 7.63 22.32
C ALA A 180 0.86 6.20 22.55
N SER A 181 1.72 5.18 22.48
CA SER A 181 1.29 3.80 22.70
C SER A 181 1.28 3.42 24.18
N ASP A 182 0.20 2.77 24.60
CA ASP A 182 -0.03 2.36 25.99
C ASP A 182 1.11 1.45 26.50
N PRO A 183 1.73 1.76 27.66
CA PRO A 183 2.84 0.98 28.20
C PRO A 183 2.47 -0.48 28.55
N THR A 184 1.19 -0.81 28.63
CA THR A 184 0.74 -2.19 28.84
C THR A 184 1.02 -3.12 27.65
N ARG A 185 1.30 -2.59 26.45
CA ARG A 185 1.64 -3.39 25.25
C ARG A 185 3.10 -3.81 25.15
N PHE A 186 3.97 -3.36 26.06
CA PHE A 186 5.38 -3.78 26.07
C PHE A 186 5.59 -5.25 26.49
N SER A 187 4.55 -5.96 26.95
CA SER A 187 4.61 -7.41 27.19
C SER A 187 4.49 -8.26 25.91
N ASP A 188 3.96 -7.71 24.81
CA ASP A 188 3.74 -8.48 23.57
C ASP A 188 4.98 -8.56 22.67
N THR A 189 6.09 -7.93 23.07
CA THR A 189 7.40 -8.15 22.41
C THR A 189 7.91 -9.59 22.54
N ASP A 190 7.38 -10.36 23.50
CA ASP A 190 7.62 -11.80 23.58
C ASP A 190 6.81 -12.59 22.54
N GLN A 191 5.62 -12.14 22.15
CA GLN A 191 4.80 -12.88 21.17
C GLN A 191 5.35 -12.81 19.73
N MET A 192 6.01 -11.71 19.34
CA MET A 192 6.70 -11.66 18.05
C MET A 192 8.06 -12.38 18.05
N GLN A 193 8.71 -12.57 19.20
CA GLN A 193 9.88 -13.44 19.32
C GLN A 193 9.51 -14.93 19.30
N VAL A 194 8.33 -15.29 19.83
CA VAL A 194 7.84 -16.68 19.82
C VAL A 194 7.43 -17.14 18.41
N ILE A 195 6.90 -16.26 17.57
CA ILE A 195 6.56 -16.59 16.16
C ILE A 195 7.83 -16.82 15.32
N ASN A 196 8.94 -16.15 15.63
CA ASN A 196 10.21 -16.31 14.92
C ASN A 196 11.08 -17.47 15.43
N LYS A 197 10.57 -18.31 16.34
CA LYS A 197 11.31 -19.43 16.96
C LYS A 197 10.77 -20.83 16.65
N ASN A 198 9.74 -20.97 15.79
CA ASN A 198 9.23 -22.27 15.34
C ASN A 198 9.42 -22.46 13.84
#